data_AF-A0A2E5BXB5-F1
#
_entry.id   AF-A0A2E5BXB5-F1
#
_cell.length_a   1.000
_cell.length_b   1.000
_cell.length_c   1.000
_cell.angle_alpha   90.00
_cell.angle_beta   90.00
_cell.angle_gamma   90.00
#
_symmetry.space_group_name_H-M   'P 1'
#
loop_
_entity.id
_entity.type
_entity.pdbx_description
1 polymer ?
#
loop_
_entity_poly.entity_id
_entity_poly.type
_entity_poly.pdbx_seq_one_letter_code
_entity_poly.pdbx_strand_id
1 'polypeptide(L)'
;MDKFGIIALDIDGTIKGDSNEISTKTKKVLSQCKNLGAILVLATGRSYRSTQQIVSQLENLDYVISFQGAQINKIGNDEILWNQFLPKTVVAEVLNFFSKFNTEKVAYVNDDIYVEQTSDWLDAYAKRNQVDMHVIESFNQISDQIIRLLAVGDDEIIGEMDAEYEFRASDSFYATRSLPHFFEVLSPSGGKEKALPEADVLLSSDVMYPQIPGHTKELARELGRRVAEA
;
A
#
# COMPACT_ATOMS: atom_id res chain seq x y z
N MET A 1 -4.82 31.87 0.50
CA MET A 1 -5.47 31.22 1.65
C MET A 1 -5.17 29.75 1.51
N ASP A 2 -4.58 29.13 2.53
CA ASP A 2 -3.95 27.83 2.35
C ASP A 2 -4.89 26.71 2.80
N LYS A 3 -5.09 25.73 1.92
CA LYS A 3 -5.78 24.46 2.20
C LYS A 3 -5.19 23.80 3.45
N PHE A 4 -6.05 23.14 4.23
CA PHE A 4 -5.55 22.16 5.20
C PHE A 4 -4.99 20.96 4.43
N GLY A 5 -3.78 20.53 4.78
CA GLY A 5 -3.04 19.51 4.03
C GLY A 5 -3.50 18.08 4.33
N ILE A 6 -3.12 17.17 3.44
CA ILE A 6 -3.20 15.72 3.67
C ILE A 6 -2.19 15.33 4.76
N ILE A 7 -2.64 14.53 5.72
CA ILE A 7 -1.77 13.83 6.67
C ILE A 7 -1.75 12.37 6.26
N ALA A 8 -0.64 11.96 5.66
CA ALA A 8 -0.36 10.57 5.33
C ALA A 8 0.34 9.87 6.49
N LEU A 9 -0.15 8.70 6.87
CA LEU A 9 0.38 7.90 7.96
C LEU A 9 0.90 6.59 7.41
N ASP A 10 2.17 6.28 7.66
CA ASP A 10 2.71 4.97 7.33
C ASP A 10 2.41 3.96 8.45
N ILE A 11 2.10 2.73 8.08
CA ILE A 11 1.84 1.65 9.04
C ILE A 11 3.15 1.12 9.58
N ASP A 12 4.02 0.69 8.67
CA ASP A 12 5.23 -0.05 9.02
C ASP A 12 6.32 0.97 9.39
N GLY A 13 6.58 1.14 10.69
CA GLY A 13 7.57 2.09 11.22
C GLY A 13 7.04 3.45 11.67
N THR A 14 5.72 3.68 11.74
CA THR A 14 5.17 4.95 12.28
C THR A 14 4.00 4.76 13.24
N ILE A 15 2.88 4.15 12.81
CA ILE A 15 1.70 4.04 13.70
C ILE A 15 1.75 2.78 14.59
N LYS A 16 2.46 1.74 14.14
CA LYS A 16 2.68 0.51 14.89
C LYS A 16 3.93 0.64 15.77
N GLY A 17 3.75 0.51 17.08
CA GLY A 17 4.83 0.06 17.96
C GLY A 17 5.01 -1.46 17.85
N ASP A 18 5.74 -2.06 18.79
CA ASP A 18 5.91 -3.52 18.85
C ASP A 18 4.57 -4.29 19.05
N SER A 19 3.51 -3.59 19.49
CA SER A 19 2.16 -4.12 19.56
C SER A 19 1.35 -3.78 18.29
N ASN A 20 0.46 -4.70 17.88
CA ASN A 20 -0.52 -4.45 16.80
C ASN A 20 -1.60 -3.40 17.16
N GLU A 21 -1.41 -2.63 18.23
CA GLU A 21 -2.38 -1.68 18.78
C GLU A 21 -1.91 -0.25 18.60
N ILE A 22 -2.81 0.60 18.14
CA ILE A 22 -2.53 2.02 17.97
C ILE A 22 -2.76 2.74 19.29
N SER A 23 -1.76 3.52 19.72
CA SER A 23 -1.80 4.21 21.01
C SER A 23 -2.97 5.21 21.11
N THR A 24 -3.55 5.35 22.30
CA THR A 24 -4.59 6.36 22.60
C THR A 24 -4.09 7.78 22.30
N LYS A 25 -2.79 8.04 22.49
CA LYS A 25 -2.16 9.32 22.16
C LYS A 25 -2.28 9.61 20.67
N THR A 26 -1.90 8.65 19.81
CA THR A 26 -1.99 8.77 18.35
C THR A 26 -3.44 8.99 17.90
N LYS A 27 -4.38 8.17 18.40
CA LYS A 27 -5.82 8.34 18.10
C LYS A 27 -6.34 9.73 18.43
N LYS A 28 -5.97 10.26 19.60
CA LYS A 28 -6.38 11.62 20.03
C LYS A 28 -5.80 12.71 19.14
N VAL A 29 -4.53 12.61 18.76
CA VAL A 29 -3.88 13.57 17.87
C VAL A 29 -4.54 13.56 16.49
N LEU A 30 -4.81 12.38 15.93
CA LEU A 30 -5.48 12.25 14.63
C LEU A 30 -6.89 12.84 14.67
N SER A 31 -7.67 12.58 15.72
CA SER A 31 -8.98 13.20 15.90
C SER A 31 -8.91 14.73 15.97
N GLN A 32 -7.89 15.28 16.64
CA GLN A 32 -7.66 16.73 16.67
C GLN A 32 -7.35 17.27 15.27
N CYS A 33 -6.43 16.66 14.52
CA CYS A 33 -6.14 17.05 13.15
C CYS A 33 -7.38 17.00 12.26
N LYS A 34 -8.21 15.95 12.41
CA LYS A 34 -9.46 15.79 11.68
C LYS A 34 -10.45 16.92 11.97
N ASN A 35 -10.63 17.28 13.24
CA ASN A 35 -11.49 18.39 13.67
C ASN A 35 -11.01 19.76 13.15
N LEU A 36 -9.73 19.86 12.81
CA LEU A 36 -9.13 21.03 12.18
C LEU A 36 -9.18 20.96 10.64
N GLY A 37 -9.93 20.01 10.06
CA GLY A 37 -10.14 19.90 8.63
C GLY A 37 -9.07 19.15 7.85
N ALA A 38 -8.17 18.42 8.52
CA ALA A 38 -7.21 17.56 7.84
C ALA A 38 -7.89 16.38 7.16
N ILE A 39 -7.38 16.02 5.98
CA ILE A 39 -7.65 14.74 5.34
C ILE A 39 -6.64 13.73 5.89
N LEU A 40 -7.13 12.64 6.47
CA LEU A 40 -6.28 11.61 7.05
C LEU A 40 -6.21 10.41 6.11
N VAL A 41 -4.99 10.05 5.73
CA VAL A 41 -4.72 8.98 4.77
C VAL A 41 -3.78 7.96 5.40
N LEU A 42 -4.12 6.69 5.30
CA LEU A 42 -3.22 5.59 5.62
C LEU A 42 -2.45 5.20 4.36
N ALA A 43 -1.12 5.17 4.38
CA ALA A 43 -0.30 4.86 3.20
C ALA A 43 0.68 3.71 3.46
N THR A 44 0.53 2.58 2.76
CA THR A 44 1.23 1.34 3.11
C THR A 44 1.54 0.44 1.90
N GLY A 45 2.53 -0.44 2.05
CA GLY A 45 2.78 -1.54 1.09
C GLY A 45 1.79 -2.70 1.18
N ARG A 46 1.00 -2.73 2.25
CA ARG A 46 -0.01 -3.75 2.53
C ARG A 46 -1.18 -3.69 1.53
N SER A 47 -1.87 -4.80 1.32
CA SER A 47 -3.14 -4.84 0.55
C SER A 47 -4.24 -4.12 1.30
N TYR A 48 -5.28 -3.64 0.62
CA TYR A 48 -6.39 -2.93 1.26
C TYR A 48 -7.07 -3.78 2.35
N ARG A 49 -7.35 -5.06 2.07
CA ARG A 49 -7.92 -6.03 3.02
C ARG A 49 -7.07 -6.17 4.29
N SER A 50 -5.75 -6.21 4.16
CA SER A 50 -4.86 -6.33 5.33
C SER A 50 -4.75 -5.05 6.17
N THR A 51 -5.25 -3.91 5.68
CA THR A 51 -5.33 -2.66 6.45
C THR A 51 -6.59 -2.56 7.31
N GLN A 52 -7.61 -3.38 7.07
CA GLN A 52 -8.93 -3.23 7.71
C GLN A 52 -8.88 -3.29 9.24
N GLN A 53 -7.98 -4.09 9.81
CA GLN A 53 -7.77 -4.15 11.27
C GLN A 53 -7.17 -2.86 11.86
N ILE A 54 -6.45 -2.08 11.06
CA ILE A 54 -5.86 -0.80 11.45
C ILE A 54 -6.87 0.31 11.22
N VAL A 55 -7.57 0.27 10.09
CA VAL A 55 -8.66 1.21 9.76
C VAL A 55 -9.74 1.19 10.84
N SER A 56 -10.15 0.01 11.32
CA SER A 56 -11.15 -0.11 12.40
C SER A 56 -10.68 0.47 13.74
N GLN A 57 -9.37 0.62 13.96
CA GLN A 57 -8.83 1.29 15.15
C GLN A 57 -8.73 2.81 14.98
N LEU A 58 -8.85 3.32 13.76
CA LEU A 58 -8.72 4.73 13.39
C LEU A 58 -10.02 5.25 12.75
N GLU A 59 -10.99 5.58 13.61
CA GLU A 59 -12.35 6.02 13.20
C GLU A 59 -12.40 7.28 12.30
N ASN A 60 -11.29 7.98 12.11
CA ASN A 60 -11.21 9.28 11.43
C ASN A 60 -10.50 9.23 10.06
N LEU A 61 -10.09 8.05 9.59
CA LEU A 61 -9.44 7.93 8.29
C LEU A 61 -10.44 8.22 7.15
N ASP A 62 -9.96 8.95 6.15
CA ASP A 62 -10.72 9.23 4.93
C ASP A 62 -10.37 8.26 3.82
N TYR A 63 -9.09 7.92 3.69
CA TYR A 63 -8.58 7.13 2.57
C TYR A 63 -7.50 6.15 3.01
N VAL A 64 -7.36 5.08 2.23
CA VAL A 64 -6.24 4.15 2.29
C VAL A 64 -5.55 4.13 0.93
N ILE A 65 -4.25 4.34 0.96
CA ILE A 65 -3.32 4.11 -0.14
C ILE A 65 -2.64 2.76 0.15
N SER A 66 -3.04 1.72 -0.58
CA SER A 66 -2.58 0.33 -0.44
C SER A 66 -1.63 -0.06 -1.59
N PHE A 67 -1.05 -1.25 -1.50
CA PHE A 67 -0.17 -1.81 -2.54
C PHE A 67 0.93 -0.84 -2.98
N GLN A 68 1.64 -0.26 -2.02
CA GLN A 68 2.70 0.72 -2.28
C GLN A 68 2.24 1.93 -3.09
N GLY A 69 0.95 2.29 -3.08
CA GLY A 69 0.44 3.39 -3.91
C GLY A 69 -0.28 2.98 -5.18
N ALA A 70 -0.33 1.69 -5.51
CA ALA A 70 -1.04 1.23 -6.70
C ALA A 70 -2.57 1.35 -6.59
N GLN A 71 -3.11 1.49 -5.37
CA GLN A 71 -4.56 1.58 -5.16
C GLN A 71 -4.90 2.63 -4.10
N ILE A 72 -6.00 3.35 -4.31
CA ILE A 72 -6.58 4.31 -3.36
C ILE A 72 -8.05 3.96 -3.14
N ASN A 73 -8.41 3.74 -1.87
CA ASN A 73 -9.78 3.47 -1.45
C ASN A 73 -10.30 4.61 -0.57
N LYS A 74 -11.58 4.94 -0.73
CA LYS A 74 -12.33 5.78 0.20
C LYS A 74 -12.89 4.95 1.33
N ILE A 75 -12.64 5.38 2.57
CA ILE A 75 -13.17 4.73 3.76
C ILE A 75 -14.66 5.07 3.92
N GLY A 76 -15.45 4.08 4.29
CA GLY A 76 -16.89 4.20 4.59
C GLY A 76 -17.79 3.50 3.56
N ASN A 77 -17.42 3.51 2.28
CA ASN A 77 -18.09 2.75 1.21
C ASN A 77 -17.16 1.80 0.44
N ASP A 78 -15.89 1.72 0.83
CA ASP A 78 -14.83 0.91 0.21
C ASP A 78 -14.62 1.18 -1.30
N GLU A 79 -15.02 2.36 -1.76
CA GLU A 79 -14.92 2.74 -3.16
C GLU A 79 -13.45 2.88 -3.60
N ILE A 80 -13.10 2.20 -4.70
CA ILE A 80 -11.78 2.31 -5.34
C ILE A 80 -11.78 3.58 -6.20
N LEU A 81 -11.04 4.59 -5.77
CA LEU A 81 -10.89 5.86 -6.50
C LEU A 81 -9.75 5.79 -7.52
N TRP A 82 -8.78 4.92 -7.27
CA TRP A 82 -7.61 4.74 -8.12
C TRP A 82 -7.14 3.30 -8.03
N ASN A 83 -6.78 2.70 -9.16
CA ASN A 83 -6.21 1.37 -9.23
C ASN A 83 -5.29 1.24 -10.44
N GLN A 84 -4.07 0.78 -10.22
CA GLN A 84 -3.04 0.67 -11.24
C GLN A 84 -2.58 -0.76 -11.38
N PHE A 85 -2.88 -1.34 -12.55
CA PHE A 85 -2.45 -2.67 -12.91
C PHE A 85 -1.06 -2.66 -13.53
N LEU A 86 -0.35 -3.78 -13.40
CA LEU A 86 0.87 -4.03 -14.15
C LEU A 86 0.55 -4.09 -15.65
N PRO A 87 1.33 -3.39 -16.51
CA PRO A 87 1.20 -3.57 -17.95
C PRO A 87 1.43 -5.04 -18.33
N LYS A 88 0.62 -5.58 -19.24
CA LYS A 88 0.73 -6.98 -19.68
C LYS A 88 2.13 -7.36 -20.17
N THR A 89 2.82 -6.46 -20.86
CA THR A 89 4.19 -6.65 -21.33
C THR A 89 5.16 -6.84 -20.17
N VAL A 90 4.99 -6.07 -19.10
CA VAL A 90 5.78 -6.16 -17.86
C VAL A 90 5.47 -7.45 -17.12
N VAL A 91 4.21 -7.88 -17.04
CA VAL A 91 3.84 -9.15 -16.40
C VAL A 91 4.64 -10.32 -16.99
N ALA A 92 4.69 -10.42 -18.32
CA ALA A 92 5.43 -11.48 -19.00
C ALA A 92 6.95 -11.42 -18.72
N GLU A 93 7.53 -10.21 -18.74
CA GLU A 93 8.94 -9.97 -18.43
C GLU A 93 9.29 -10.38 -17.00
N VAL A 94 8.48 -9.96 -16.02
CA VAL A 94 8.67 -10.25 -14.60
C VAL A 94 8.52 -11.74 -14.33
N LEU A 95 7.55 -12.42 -14.94
CA LEU A 95 7.38 -13.87 -14.77
C LEU A 95 8.56 -14.65 -15.36
N ASN A 96 9.09 -14.21 -16.49
CA ASN A 96 10.31 -14.78 -17.07
C ASN A 96 11.51 -14.58 -16.13
N PHE A 97 11.65 -13.38 -15.54
CA PHE A 97 12.66 -13.12 -14.53
C PHE A 97 12.50 -14.02 -13.29
N PHE A 98 11.29 -14.10 -12.70
CA PHE A 98 11.01 -14.95 -11.53
C PHE A 98 11.27 -16.43 -11.82
N SER A 99 11.12 -16.89 -13.07
CA SER A 99 11.37 -18.29 -13.43
C SER A 99 12.83 -18.73 -13.31
N LYS A 100 13.78 -17.78 -13.23
CA LYS A 100 15.20 -18.06 -13.00
C LYS A 100 15.50 -18.47 -11.55
N PHE A 101 14.59 -18.19 -10.62
CA PHE A 101 14.79 -18.36 -9.19
C PHE A 101 13.78 -19.35 -8.61
N ASN A 102 14.21 -20.14 -7.63
CA ASN A 102 13.32 -21.04 -6.92
C ASN A 102 12.54 -20.27 -5.84
N THR A 103 11.43 -19.65 -6.25
CA THR A 103 10.57 -18.83 -5.39
C THR A 103 9.11 -19.18 -5.59
N GLU A 104 8.32 -18.98 -4.54
CA GLU A 104 6.86 -18.94 -4.66
C GLU A 104 6.45 -17.66 -5.39
N LYS A 105 5.45 -17.77 -6.28
CA LYS A 105 4.96 -16.63 -7.08
C LYS A 105 3.52 -16.36 -6.73
N VAL A 106 3.22 -15.12 -6.42
CA VAL A 106 1.90 -14.67 -6.00
C VAL A 106 1.50 -13.46 -6.85
N ALA A 107 0.36 -13.54 -7.52
CA ALA A 107 -0.27 -12.40 -8.17
C ALA A 107 -1.41 -11.88 -7.30
N TYR A 108 -1.42 -10.58 -7.03
CA TYR A 108 -2.54 -9.91 -6.39
C TYR A 108 -3.50 -9.37 -7.44
N VAL A 109 -4.75 -9.79 -7.36
CA VAL A 109 -5.87 -9.26 -8.14
C VAL A 109 -6.93 -8.81 -7.16
N ASN A 110 -7.24 -7.51 -7.16
CA ASN A 110 -7.97 -6.87 -6.07
C ASN A 110 -7.27 -7.15 -4.72
N ASP A 111 -7.96 -7.79 -3.78
CA ASP A 111 -7.42 -8.14 -2.47
C ASP A 111 -7.11 -9.64 -2.28
N ASP A 112 -7.32 -10.45 -3.33
CA ASP A 112 -7.10 -11.88 -3.30
C ASP A 112 -5.83 -12.27 -4.06
N ILE A 113 -5.37 -13.49 -3.81
CA ILE A 113 -4.14 -14.01 -4.38
C ILE A 113 -4.40 -15.10 -5.41
N TYR A 114 -3.63 -15.05 -6.48
CA TYR A 114 -3.63 -16.03 -7.55
C TYR A 114 -2.26 -16.68 -7.59
N VAL A 115 -2.24 -17.99 -7.82
CA VAL A 115 -1.01 -18.81 -7.85
C VAL A 115 -1.13 -19.87 -8.95
N GLU A 116 0.00 -20.26 -9.55
CA GLU A 116 0.01 -21.36 -10.53
C GLU A 116 0.12 -22.74 -9.85
N GLN A 117 0.59 -22.78 -8.60
CA GLN A 117 0.78 -23.99 -7.80
C GLN A 117 0.54 -23.67 -6.32
N THR A 118 0.16 -24.68 -5.53
CA THR A 118 -0.04 -24.55 -4.08
C THR A 118 1.16 -25.10 -3.30
N SER A 119 1.39 -24.54 -2.12
CA SER A 119 2.33 -25.07 -1.14
C SER A 119 1.84 -24.78 0.28
N ASP A 120 2.38 -25.52 1.26
CA ASP A 120 2.07 -25.28 2.68
C ASP A 120 2.34 -23.82 3.09
N TRP A 121 3.36 -23.20 2.48
CA TRP A 121 3.68 -21.81 2.72
C TRP A 121 2.60 -20.88 2.18
N LEU A 122 2.13 -21.11 0.95
CA LEU A 122 1.06 -20.31 0.33
C LEU A 122 -0.26 -20.44 1.09
N ASP A 123 -0.61 -21.65 1.54
CA ASP A 123 -1.80 -21.88 2.38
C ASP A 123 -1.71 -21.12 3.71
N ALA A 124 -0.55 -21.19 4.37
CA ALA A 124 -0.30 -20.44 5.60
C ALA A 124 -0.32 -18.92 5.36
N TYR A 125 0.22 -18.47 4.23
CA TYR A 125 0.22 -17.07 3.83
C TYR A 125 -1.20 -16.56 3.59
N ALA A 126 -2.02 -17.28 2.82
CA ALA A 126 -3.41 -16.95 2.54
C ALA A 126 -4.21 -16.84 3.84
N LYS A 127 -4.10 -17.84 4.71
CA LYS A 127 -4.76 -17.88 6.01
C LYS A 127 -4.34 -16.72 6.93
N ARG A 128 -3.04 -16.44 7.02
CA ARG A 128 -2.51 -15.37 7.88
C ARG A 128 -2.98 -13.98 7.41
N ASN A 129 -2.99 -13.76 6.10
CA ASN A 129 -3.42 -12.49 5.52
C ASN A 129 -4.94 -12.41 5.32
N GLN A 130 -5.67 -13.49 5.60
CA GLN A 130 -7.12 -13.61 5.44
C GLN A 130 -7.58 -13.27 4.02
N VAL A 131 -6.84 -13.75 3.02
CA VAL A 131 -7.12 -13.56 1.60
C VAL A 131 -7.55 -14.88 0.98
N ASP A 132 -8.39 -14.81 -0.06
CA ASP A 132 -8.76 -16.00 -0.80
C ASP A 132 -7.65 -16.35 -1.81
N MET A 133 -7.36 -17.65 -1.95
CA MET A 133 -6.33 -18.15 -2.87
C MET A 133 -6.97 -18.88 -4.04
N HIS A 134 -6.64 -18.44 -5.25
CA HIS A 134 -7.13 -19.00 -6.50
C HIS A 134 -5.99 -19.66 -7.26
N VAL A 135 -6.12 -20.97 -7.53
CA VAL A 135 -5.15 -21.70 -8.36
C VAL A 135 -5.56 -21.56 -9.82
N ILE A 136 -4.63 -21.11 -10.66
CA ILE A 136 -4.83 -20.89 -12.10
C ILE A 136 -3.79 -21.63 -12.91
N GLU A 137 -4.07 -21.85 -14.20
CA GLU A 137 -3.10 -22.52 -15.08
C GLU A 137 -1.94 -21.61 -15.46
N SER A 138 -2.21 -20.31 -15.65
CA SER A 138 -1.15 -19.34 -15.90
C SER A 138 -1.54 -17.92 -15.53
N PHE A 139 -0.61 -17.18 -14.92
CA PHE A 139 -0.75 -15.74 -14.66
C PHE A 139 -1.07 -14.91 -15.92
N ASN A 140 -0.69 -15.40 -17.11
CA ASN A 140 -1.00 -14.72 -18.37
C ASN A 140 -2.52 -14.56 -18.61
N GLN A 141 -3.35 -15.45 -18.05
CA GLN A 141 -4.82 -15.43 -18.17
C GLN A 141 -5.45 -14.22 -17.46
N ILE A 142 -4.77 -13.68 -16.45
CA ILE A 142 -5.25 -12.57 -15.62
C ILE A 142 -4.34 -11.33 -15.72
N SER A 143 -3.43 -11.31 -16.70
CA SER A 143 -2.35 -10.31 -16.80
C SER A 143 -2.81 -8.85 -16.84
N ASP A 144 -4.06 -8.58 -17.21
CA ASP A 144 -4.68 -7.25 -17.25
C ASP A 144 -5.29 -6.81 -15.91
N GLN A 145 -5.30 -7.69 -14.91
CA GLN A 145 -5.92 -7.47 -13.60
C GLN A 145 -4.91 -7.49 -12.44
N ILE A 146 -3.65 -7.80 -12.72
CA ILE A 146 -2.61 -7.95 -11.68
C ILE A 146 -2.19 -6.57 -11.18
N ILE A 147 -2.42 -6.29 -9.90
CA ILE A 147 -1.96 -5.06 -9.22
C ILE A 147 -0.49 -5.21 -8.80
N ARG A 148 -0.13 -6.40 -8.30
CA ARG A 148 1.22 -6.72 -7.82
C ARG A 148 1.60 -8.16 -8.15
N LEU A 149 2.83 -8.35 -8.61
CA LEU A 149 3.51 -9.64 -8.59
C LEU A 149 4.47 -9.67 -7.39
N LEU A 150 4.47 -10.79 -6.68
CA LEU A 150 5.31 -11.01 -5.50
C LEU A 150 6.04 -12.34 -5.69
N ALA A 151 7.36 -12.31 -5.60
CA ALA A 151 8.18 -13.49 -5.39
C ALA A 151 8.50 -13.63 -3.90
N VAL A 152 8.41 -14.86 -3.40
CA VAL A 152 8.72 -15.18 -2.00
C VAL A 152 9.73 -16.30 -1.93
N GLY A 153 10.79 -16.08 -1.16
CA GLY A 153 11.86 -17.04 -0.98
C GLY A 153 12.78 -16.68 0.17
N ASP A 154 13.86 -17.44 0.30
CA ASP A 154 14.89 -17.18 1.30
C ASP A 154 15.58 -15.83 1.05
N ASP A 155 16.07 -15.21 2.13
CA ASP A 155 16.71 -13.88 2.10
C ASP A 155 17.83 -13.81 1.05
N GLU A 156 18.62 -14.88 0.95
CA GLU A 156 19.73 -15.01 -0.01
C GLU A 156 19.23 -14.96 -1.46
N ILE A 157 18.22 -15.76 -1.81
CA ILE A 157 17.63 -15.80 -3.16
C ILE A 157 17.00 -14.45 -3.50
N ILE A 158 16.24 -13.87 -2.58
CA ILE A 158 15.60 -12.56 -2.79
C ILE A 158 16.64 -11.44 -2.88
N GLY A 159 17.76 -11.56 -2.15
CA GLY A 159 18.90 -10.67 -2.27
C GLY A 159 19.58 -10.76 -3.63
N GLU A 160 19.72 -11.97 -4.19
CA GLU A 160 20.20 -12.18 -5.56
C GLU A 160 19.24 -11.56 -6.58
N MET A 161 17.92 -11.76 -6.41
CA MET A 161 16.91 -11.13 -7.26
C MET A 161 16.99 -9.60 -7.20
N ASP A 162 17.12 -9.01 -6.00
CA ASP A 162 17.24 -7.55 -5.81
C ASP A 162 18.55 -6.98 -6.39
N ALA A 163 19.60 -7.79 -6.48
CA ALA A 163 20.87 -7.42 -7.08
C ALA A 163 20.86 -7.55 -8.63
N GLU A 164 20.26 -8.62 -9.17
CA GLU A 164 20.18 -8.84 -10.63
C GLU A 164 19.17 -7.90 -11.29
N TYR A 165 18.12 -7.49 -10.58
CA TYR A 165 17.09 -6.61 -11.11
C TYR A 165 17.53 -5.13 -11.03
N GLU A 166 18.53 -4.78 -11.84
CA GLU A 166 19.20 -3.46 -11.90
C GLU A 166 18.26 -2.26 -12.11
N PHE A 167 17.03 -2.50 -12.59
CA PHE A 167 16.04 -1.45 -12.84
C PHE A 167 14.97 -1.41 -11.74
N ARG A 168 15.30 -0.88 -10.56
CA ARG A 168 14.36 -0.77 -9.42
C ARG A 168 13.10 0.04 -9.75
N ALA A 169 13.18 0.95 -10.72
CA ALA A 169 12.04 1.64 -11.30
C ALA A 169 12.39 2.03 -12.73
N SER A 170 11.60 1.55 -13.69
CA SER A 170 11.62 2.07 -15.06
C SER A 170 10.38 2.93 -15.28
N ASP A 171 10.29 3.58 -16.44
CA ASP A 171 9.04 4.17 -16.89
C ASP A 171 7.93 3.11 -17.06
N SER A 172 8.27 1.81 -17.02
CA SER A 172 7.36 0.69 -17.24
C SER A 172 6.93 -0.04 -15.96
N PHE A 173 7.70 0.00 -14.86
CA PHE A 173 7.35 -0.68 -13.61
C PHE A 173 8.10 -0.14 -12.38
N TYR A 174 7.61 -0.49 -11.20
CA TYR A 174 8.27 -0.26 -9.91
C TYR A 174 8.55 -1.60 -9.21
N ALA A 175 9.78 -1.82 -8.78
CA ALA A 175 10.20 -3.02 -8.07
C ALA A 175 10.81 -2.67 -6.71
N THR A 176 10.51 -3.46 -5.68
CA THR A 176 10.95 -3.18 -4.32
C THR A 176 11.11 -4.46 -3.49
N ARG A 177 12.03 -4.41 -2.54
CA ARG A 177 12.24 -5.44 -1.52
C ARG A 177 11.74 -4.90 -0.18
N SER A 178 10.47 -5.15 0.15
CA SER A 178 9.86 -4.63 1.38
C SER A 178 10.23 -5.40 2.64
N LEU A 179 10.49 -6.70 2.50
CA LEU A 179 10.93 -7.60 3.56
C LEU A 179 12.07 -8.48 3.03
N PRO A 180 12.91 -9.04 3.90
CA PRO A 180 14.01 -9.92 3.47
C PRO A 180 13.56 -11.03 2.53
N HIS A 181 12.36 -11.57 2.73
CA HIS A 181 11.84 -12.69 1.97
C HIS A 181 10.96 -12.32 0.77
N PHE A 182 10.71 -11.02 0.52
CA PHE A 182 9.76 -10.57 -0.50
C PHE A 182 10.44 -9.71 -1.56
N PHE A 183 10.17 -10.03 -2.82
CA PHE A 183 10.47 -9.17 -3.96
C PHE A 183 9.17 -8.84 -4.70
N GLU A 184 8.82 -7.56 -4.76
CA GLU A 184 7.55 -7.09 -5.27
C GLU A 184 7.75 -6.28 -6.55
N VAL A 185 6.87 -6.48 -7.53
CA VAL A 185 6.78 -5.66 -8.74
C VAL A 185 5.35 -5.15 -8.90
N LEU A 186 5.23 -3.85 -9.15
CA LEU A 186 3.99 -3.10 -9.31
C LEU A 186 4.11 -2.17 -10.53
N SER A 187 3.00 -1.52 -10.89
CA SER A 187 2.97 -0.51 -11.94
C SER A 187 3.98 0.63 -11.66
N PRO A 188 4.44 1.38 -12.67
CA PRO A 188 5.41 2.46 -12.49
C PRO A 188 4.84 3.63 -11.67
N SER A 189 3.51 3.74 -11.61
CA SER A 189 2.80 4.66 -10.71
C SER A 189 2.80 4.17 -9.25
N GLY A 190 3.29 2.96 -8.98
CA GLY A 190 3.64 2.48 -7.65
C GLY A 190 4.74 3.35 -7.03
N GLY A 191 4.60 3.57 -5.73
CA GLY A 191 5.34 4.50 -4.89
C GLY A 191 4.40 5.39 -4.07
N LYS A 192 4.52 5.40 -2.74
CA LYS A 192 3.68 6.25 -1.86
C LYS A 192 3.83 7.74 -2.21
N GLU A 193 5.03 8.13 -2.62
CA GLU A 193 5.41 9.47 -3.08
C GLU A 193 4.72 9.89 -4.38
N LYS A 194 4.31 8.94 -5.22
CA LYS A 194 3.56 9.19 -6.47
C LYS A 194 2.06 9.15 -6.25
N ALA A 195 1.60 8.28 -5.34
CA ALA A 195 0.18 8.15 -5.02
C ALA A 195 -0.37 9.36 -4.23
N LEU A 196 0.45 10.00 -3.38
CA LEU A 196 0.00 11.14 -2.58
C LEU A 196 -0.37 12.39 -3.40
N PRO A 197 0.39 12.79 -4.43
CA PRO A 197 -0.05 13.85 -5.35
C PRO A 197 -1.35 13.52 -6.08
N GLU A 198 -1.51 12.28 -6.57
CA GLU A 198 -2.76 11.85 -7.23
C GLU A 198 -3.93 11.87 -6.25
N ALA A 199 -3.71 11.44 -5.01
CA ALA A 199 -4.67 11.62 -3.93
C ALA A 199 -5.00 13.11 -3.75
N ASP A 200 -4.04 14.02 -3.63
CA ASP A 200 -4.35 15.45 -3.48
C ASP A 200 -5.21 16.01 -4.63
N VAL A 201 -4.96 15.58 -5.87
CA VAL A 201 -5.78 15.95 -7.03
C VAL A 201 -7.20 15.41 -6.87
N LEU A 202 -7.37 14.08 -6.71
CA LEU A 202 -8.66 13.41 -6.60
C LEU A 202 -9.49 13.93 -5.42
N LEU A 203 -8.82 14.20 -4.30
CA LEU A 203 -9.45 14.59 -3.05
C LEU A 203 -9.77 16.08 -3.00
N SER A 204 -9.06 16.91 -3.77
CA SER A 204 -9.37 18.33 -3.87
C SER A 204 -10.56 18.67 -4.76
N SER A 205 -10.96 17.77 -5.66
CA SER A 205 -12.20 17.92 -6.45
C SER A 205 -13.46 17.60 -5.65
N ASP A 206 -13.38 16.73 -4.64
CA ASP A 206 -14.54 16.23 -3.89
C ASP A 206 -14.78 16.91 -2.53
N VAL A 207 -13.79 17.63 -1.99
CA VAL A 207 -13.85 18.19 -0.63
C VAL A 207 -13.97 19.72 -0.64
N MET A 208 -15.13 20.24 -0.22
CA MET A 208 -15.29 21.66 0.13
C MET A 208 -14.59 21.93 1.47
N TYR A 209 -13.48 22.67 1.45
CA TYR A 209 -12.74 23.01 2.67
C TYR A 209 -13.48 24.06 3.50
N PRO A 210 -13.76 23.83 4.80
CA PRO A 210 -14.18 24.90 5.70
C PRO A 210 -13.02 25.90 5.90
N GLN A 211 -13.31 27.20 6.00
CA GLN A 211 -12.29 28.24 6.21
C GLN A 211 -11.71 28.20 7.62
N ILE A 212 -10.38 28.31 7.78
CA ILE A 212 -9.70 28.11 9.08
C ILE A 212 -8.73 29.27 9.41
N PRO A 213 -8.71 29.76 10.67
CA PRO A 213 -7.77 30.80 11.14
C PRO A 213 -6.30 30.37 11.14
N GLY A 214 -5.38 31.33 11.01
CA GLY A 214 -3.95 31.09 10.77
C GLY A 214 -3.15 30.35 11.87
N HIS A 215 -3.58 30.37 13.13
CA HIS A 215 -2.87 29.70 14.24
C HIS A 215 -2.93 28.16 14.20
N THR A 216 -3.83 27.59 13.40
CA THR A 216 -4.10 26.15 13.39
C THR A 216 -3.02 25.33 12.67
N LYS A 217 -2.24 25.95 11.76
CA LYS A 217 -1.21 25.24 10.97
C LYS A 217 0.03 24.86 11.76
N GLU A 218 0.44 25.73 12.67
CA GLU A 218 1.61 25.50 13.52
C GLU A 218 1.33 24.32 14.46
N LEU A 219 0.11 24.28 15.00
CA LEU A 219 -0.42 23.16 15.77
C LEU A 219 -0.47 21.86 14.94
N ALA A 220 -0.93 21.89 13.69
CA ALA A 220 -0.97 20.69 12.84
C ALA A 220 0.44 20.17 12.48
N ARG A 221 1.41 21.05 12.21
CA ARG A 221 2.82 20.65 12.00
C ARG A 221 3.43 20.05 13.27
N GLU A 222 3.15 20.65 14.41
CA GLU A 222 3.58 20.14 15.71
C GLU A 222 2.93 18.79 16.03
N LEU A 223 1.64 18.64 15.73
CA LEU A 223 0.90 17.37 15.87
C LEU A 223 1.43 16.29 14.90
N GLY A 224 1.75 16.64 13.65
CA GLY A 224 2.37 15.74 12.68
C GLY A 224 3.75 15.24 13.13
N ARG A 225 4.59 16.13 13.66
CA ARG A 225 5.87 15.74 14.29
C ARG A 225 5.63 14.81 15.48
N ARG A 226 4.64 15.11 16.32
CA ARG A 226 4.30 14.27 17.48
C ARG A 226 3.72 12.90 17.13
N VAL A 227 3.21 12.71 15.91
CA VAL A 227 2.83 11.39 15.38
C VAL A 227 4.05 10.62 14.88
N ALA A 228 5.02 11.30 14.25
CA ALA A 228 6.27 10.67 13.80
C ALA A 228 7.22 10.31 14.96
N GLU A 229 7.10 10.98 16.11
CA GLU A 229 7.91 10.78 17.31
C GLU A 229 7.26 9.85 18.37
N ALA A 230 6.05 9.32 18.11
CA ALA A 230 5.29 8.49 19.04
C ALA A 230 5.45 6.99 18.76
#